data_AF-A0A7C1I9M3-F1
#
_entry.id   AF-A0A7C1I9M3-F1
#
_cell.length_a   1.000
_cell.length_b   1.000
_cell.length_c   1.000
_cell.angle_alpha   90.00
_cell.angle_beta   90.00
_cell.angle_gamma   90.00
#
_symmetry.space_group_name_H-M   'P 1'
#
loop_
_entity.id
_entity.type
_entity.pdbx_description
1 polymer ?
#
loop_
_entity_poly.entity_id
_entity_poly.type
_entity_poly.pdbx_seq_one_letter_code
_entity_poly.pdbx_strand_id
1 'polypeptide(L)'
;MKERLVLFDPGTDEVGRVASLTGDMISPEDRMIRVDFEEADPTPVVVIYPVEETWDASDYRFVRCEIENPGTRPQIVELGFGDYDLTLGATVVPPGGMKTLKAVIYRTDHPSYIDSLFPVMHGKPDGTLRGWMASTSDSITFIRLLFPEAKPGASVRIGRIWLEEPYVLHPENELKARYFPFVDPFGQFMYDDWPQKIYSKEELMAYDSMETEELNDMPPPEEWNRYGGWANGPLLEATGRFRVEKVGGKWWFVDPEGRLFWSHGMDCVEFGTQTRTRITGNEHFFQRLPRTDSPEAGLYTVTEDHGDTIRYLSFHALNIFRKYGEGWKEKSNERIHSRFRNWGMNTIGNWSDPQIYLQRKTPYVLTAYTRKTG
;
A
#
# COMPACT_ATOMS: atom_id res chain seq x y z
N MET A 1 22.42 -11.88 -19.44
CA MET A 1 21.89 -10.93 -18.44
C MET A 1 22.50 -9.59 -18.74
N LYS A 2 21.70 -8.52 -18.86
CA LYS A 2 22.24 -7.17 -18.99
C LYS A 2 23.05 -6.86 -17.73
N GLU A 3 24.28 -6.37 -17.87
CA GLU A 3 25.11 -6.03 -16.72
C GLU A 3 24.45 -4.93 -15.90
N ARG A 4 24.73 -4.89 -14.59
CA ARG A 4 24.29 -3.79 -13.72
C ARG A 4 24.93 -2.50 -14.23
N LEU A 5 24.13 -1.46 -14.47
CA LEU A 5 24.66 -0.15 -14.81
C LEU A 5 24.83 0.66 -13.52
N VAL A 6 26.07 0.95 -13.15
CA VAL A 6 26.38 1.79 -11.98
C VAL A 6 26.19 3.25 -12.36
N LEU A 7 25.32 3.95 -11.63
CA LEU A 7 25.05 5.38 -11.79
C LEU A 7 26.02 6.24 -10.97
N PHE A 8 26.41 5.72 -9.80
CA PHE A 8 27.32 6.35 -8.86
C PHE A 8 28.04 5.30 -7.99
N ASP A 9 29.36 5.39 -7.90
CA ASP A 9 30.22 4.62 -6.99
C ASP A 9 31.12 5.59 -6.21
N PRO A 10 30.87 5.83 -4.90
CA PRO A 10 31.67 6.76 -4.11
C PRO A 10 33.16 6.39 -3.97
N GLY A 11 33.55 5.18 -4.35
CA GLY A 11 34.96 4.77 -4.39
C GLY A 11 35.70 5.16 -5.66
N THR A 12 35.02 5.67 -6.69
CA THR A 12 35.63 6.12 -7.95
C THR A 12 35.10 7.46 -8.44
N ASP A 13 33.85 7.81 -8.11
CA ASP A 13 33.20 9.05 -8.51
C ASP A 13 33.53 10.20 -7.55
N GLU A 14 33.55 11.42 -8.09
CA GLU A 14 33.81 12.63 -7.31
C GLU A 14 32.63 12.99 -6.39
N VAL A 15 32.94 13.35 -5.14
CA VAL A 15 31.94 13.81 -4.15
C VAL A 15 31.18 15.05 -4.62
N GLY A 16 31.74 15.85 -5.54
CA GLY A 16 31.08 17.04 -6.11
C GLY A 16 29.79 16.74 -6.86
N ARG A 17 29.51 15.47 -7.18
CA ARG A 17 28.23 15.02 -7.75
C ARG A 17 27.11 14.89 -6.71
N VAL A 18 27.43 15.02 -5.43
CA VAL A 18 26.46 14.90 -4.33
C VAL A 18 26.28 16.26 -3.67
N ALA A 19 25.02 16.69 -3.51
CA ALA A 19 24.68 17.94 -2.84
C ALA A 19 23.59 17.71 -1.79
N SER A 20 23.64 18.47 -0.70
CA SER A 20 22.50 18.60 0.22
C SER A 20 21.71 19.83 -0.18
N LEU A 21 20.40 19.67 -0.37
CA LEU A 21 19.47 20.78 -0.61
C LEU A 21 18.99 21.42 0.70
N THR A 22 19.39 20.86 1.83
CA THR A 22 19.00 21.25 3.19
C THR A 22 20.18 21.70 4.05
N GLY A 23 21.36 21.90 3.44
CA GLY A 23 22.54 22.44 4.13
C GLY A 23 23.32 21.43 4.97
N ASP A 24 23.03 20.13 4.85
CA ASP A 24 23.76 19.07 5.57
C ASP A 24 25.20 18.91 5.09
N MET A 25 26.09 18.51 6.00
CA MET A 25 27.49 18.29 5.64
C MET A 25 27.69 16.97 4.92
N ILE A 26 28.42 17.04 3.81
CA ILE A 26 28.73 15.90 2.94
C ILE A 26 30.24 15.70 2.91
N SER A 27 30.69 14.47 3.16
CA SER A 27 32.10 14.11 3.07
C SER A 27 32.31 12.68 2.56
N PRO A 28 33.39 12.38 1.83
CA PRO A 28 33.74 11.01 1.48
C PRO A 28 34.30 10.26 2.70
N GLU A 29 33.87 9.02 2.91
CA GLU A 29 34.29 8.13 4.00
C GLU A 29 34.29 6.67 3.52
N ASP A 30 35.43 5.99 3.50
CA ASP A 30 35.55 4.54 3.22
C ASP A 30 34.74 4.01 2.01
N ARG A 31 34.88 4.67 0.85
CA ARG A 31 34.12 4.38 -0.40
C ARG A 31 32.60 4.58 -0.27
N MET A 32 32.17 5.37 0.69
CA MET A 32 30.80 5.85 0.89
C MET A 32 30.81 7.37 0.97
N ILE A 33 29.64 7.99 0.85
CA ILE A 33 29.43 9.40 1.17
C ILE A 33 28.75 9.51 2.52
N ARG A 34 29.45 10.07 3.51
CA ARG A 34 28.90 10.43 4.80
C ARG A 34 28.06 11.69 4.66
N VAL A 35 26.87 11.66 5.25
CA VAL A 35 25.99 12.83 5.40
C VAL A 35 25.74 13.01 6.90
N ASP A 36 26.14 14.16 7.43
CA ASP A 36 25.87 14.57 8.81
C ASP A 36 24.73 15.59 8.82
N PHE A 37 23.62 15.26 9.47
CA PHE A 37 22.42 16.09 9.49
C PHE A 37 22.56 17.21 10.51
N GLU A 38 22.50 18.46 10.08
CA GLU A 38 22.83 19.62 10.94
C GLU A 38 21.60 20.41 11.39
N GLU A 39 20.62 20.61 10.50
CA GLU A 39 19.45 21.47 10.76
C GLU A 39 18.24 20.69 11.29
N ALA A 40 17.38 21.38 12.05
CA ALA A 40 16.25 20.76 12.75
C ALA A 40 14.96 20.62 11.92
N ASP A 41 14.83 21.37 10.81
CA ASP A 41 13.67 21.37 9.88
C ASP A 41 14.07 22.20 8.63
N PRO A 42 14.10 21.67 7.39
CA PRO A 42 13.26 20.61 6.81
C PRO A 42 13.90 19.21 6.76
N THR A 43 13.06 18.19 6.49
CA THR A 43 13.47 16.81 6.11
C THR A 43 14.72 16.85 5.24
N PRO A 44 15.87 16.31 5.69
CA PRO A 44 17.09 16.35 4.92
C PRO A 44 16.93 15.75 3.53
N VAL A 45 17.46 16.45 2.53
CA VAL A 45 17.39 16.06 1.12
C VAL A 45 18.79 16.05 0.53
N VAL A 46 19.22 14.87 0.10
CA VAL A 46 20.50 14.67 -0.60
C VAL A 46 20.22 14.29 -2.04
N VAL A 47 20.89 14.95 -2.97
CA VAL A 47 20.77 14.68 -4.40
C VAL A 47 22.11 14.24 -4.98
N ILE A 48 22.05 13.27 -5.90
CA ILE A 48 23.18 12.76 -6.66
C ILE A 48 22.92 13.08 -8.13
N TYR A 49 23.87 13.75 -8.77
CA TYR A 49 23.79 14.18 -10.16
C TYR A 49 24.58 13.25 -11.12
N PRO A 50 24.15 13.13 -12.39
CA PRO A 50 24.93 12.49 -13.43
C PRO A 50 26.25 13.22 -13.70
N VAL A 51 27.20 12.54 -14.34
CA VAL A 51 28.44 13.18 -14.87
C VAL A 51 28.11 14.06 -16.07
N GLU A 52 27.20 13.58 -16.91
CA GLU A 52 26.63 14.30 -18.05
C GLU A 52 25.31 14.98 -17.64
N GLU A 53 24.39 15.25 -18.57
CA GLU A 53 23.12 15.91 -18.27
C GLU A 53 22.07 14.97 -17.65
N THR A 54 22.03 13.69 -18.07
CA THR A 54 21.01 12.73 -17.64
C THR A 54 21.54 11.29 -17.58
N TRP A 55 20.81 10.41 -16.88
CA TRP A 55 20.93 8.96 -17.03
C TRP A 55 19.75 8.39 -17.81
N ASP A 56 20.02 7.42 -18.69
CA ASP A 56 19.01 6.59 -19.35
C ASP A 56 18.86 5.24 -18.62
N ALA A 57 17.69 5.06 -18.00
CA ALA A 57 17.28 3.85 -17.28
C ALA A 57 16.13 3.10 -17.97
N SER A 58 15.83 3.40 -19.24
CA SER A 58 14.68 2.86 -20.00
C SER A 58 14.63 1.33 -20.02
N ASP A 59 15.80 0.69 -20.02
CA ASP A 59 15.96 -0.75 -20.09
C ASP A 59 16.02 -1.45 -18.73
N TYR A 60 15.71 -0.76 -17.62
CA TYR A 60 15.81 -1.31 -16.27
C TYR A 60 14.54 -1.11 -15.44
N ARG A 61 14.30 -2.00 -14.46
CA ARG A 61 13.09 -1.95 -13.62
C ARG A 61 13.30 -1.16 -12.35
N PHE A 62 14.52 -1.16 -11.81
CA PHE A 62 14.79 -0.61 -10.48
C PHE A 62 16.03 0.27 -10.44
N VAL A 63 15.97 1.29 -9.61
CA VAL A 63 17.14 1.97 -9.06
C VAL A 63 17.41 1.38 -7.68
N ARG A 64 18.67 1.06 -7.40
CA ARG A 64 19.12 0.52 -6.12
C ARG A 64 20.11 1.50 -5.50
N CYS A 65 20.03 1.65 -4.18
CA CYS A 65 20.96 2.49 -3.43
C CYS A 65 21.36 1.78 -2.14
N GLU A 66 22.65 1.65 -1.92
CA GLU A 66 23.22 1.20 -0.65
C GLU A 66 23.13 2.34 0.38
N ILE A 67 22.54 2.07 1.54
CA ILE A 67 22.52 3.01 2.67
C ILE A 67 22.95 2.29 3.93
N GLU A 68 23.84 2.93 4.67
CA GLU A 68 24.25 2.51 5.99
C GLU A 68 23.89 3.56 7.03
N ASN A 69 23.50 3.07 8.20
CA ASN A 69 23.15 3.89 9.35
C ASN A 69 24.15 3.59 10.48
N PRO A 70 25.20 4.41 10.65
CA PRO A 70 26.14 4.26 11.77
C PRO A 70 25.54 4.72 13.11
N GLY A 71 24.34 5.31 13.10
CA GLY A 71 23.66 5.84 14.27
C GLY A 71 23.04 4.76 15.18
N THR A 72 22.43 5.25 16.26
CA THR A 72 21.81 4.41 17.31
C THR A 72 20.29 4.31 17.20
N ARG A 73 19.69 4.98 16.21
CA ARG A 73 18.24 4.99 15.93
C ARG A 73 17.99 4.58 14.48
N PRO A 74 16.86 3.91 14.17
CA PRO A 74 16.50 3.63 12.80
C PRO A 74 16.48 4.91 11.95
N GLN A 75 16.75 4.77 10.66
CA GLN A 75 16.60 5.84 9.68
C GLN A 75 15.63 5.37 8.59
N ILE A 76 14.60 6.16 8.34
CA ILE A 76 13.78 6.01 7.13
C ILE A 76 14.49 6.75 6.01
N VAL A 77 14.62 6.07 4.86
CA VAL A 77 15.20 6.63 3.66
C VAL A 77 14.24 6.41 2.52
N GLU A 78 13.91 7.50 1.83
CA GLU A 78 13.05 7.52 0.66
C GLU A 78 13.87 7.90 -0.57
N LEU A 79 13.66 7.20 -1.68
CA LEU A 79 14.36 7.45 -2.94
C LEU A 79 13.34 7.89 -4.00
N GLY A 80 13.61 9.03 -4.61
CA GLY A 80 12.86 9.58 -5.75
C GLY A 80 13.78 9.97 -6.90
N PHE A 81 13.22 10.06 -8.10
CA PHE A 81 13.90 10.59 -9.29
C PHE A 81 12.86 10.96 -10.37
N GLY A 82 13.30 11.75 -11.35
CA GLY A 82 12.47 12.23 -12.45
C GLY A 82 11.73 13.53 -12.13
N ASP A 83 10.76 13.87 -12.97
CA ASP A 83 10.16 15.20 -13.06
C ASP A 83 9.13 15.53 -11.97
N TYR A 84 8.92 14.63 -11.02
CA TYR A 84 7.88 14.77 -9.99
C TYR A 84 8.45 14.43 -8.62
N ASP A 85 7.97 15.12 -7.58
CA ASP A 85 8.40 14.91 -6.19
C ASP A 85 7.81 13.63 -5.58
N LEU A 86 8.14 12.48 -6.18
CA LEU A 86 7.65 11.17 -5.77
C LEU A 86 8.70 10.40 -4.99
N THR A 87 8.22 9.65 -4.01
CA THR A 87 8.96 8.54 -3.42
C THR A 87 8.65 7.27 -4.21
N LEU A 88 9.67 6.73 -4.86
CA LEU A 88 9.59 5.56 -5.75
C LEU A 88 10.08 4.28 -5.06
N GLY A 89 10.71 4.41 -3.91
CA GLY A 89 11.07 3.35 -3.00
C GLY A 89 11.43 3.90 -1.63
N ALA A 90 11.22 3.11 -0.59
CA ALA A 90 11.60 3.47 0.78
C ALA A 90 12.10 2.25 1.55
N THR A 91 12.94 2.47 2.55
CA THR A 91 13.36 1.42 3.47
C THR A 91 13.69 1.98 4.85
N VAL A 92 13.59 1.13 5.86
CA VAL A 92 14.07 1.41 7.22
C VAL A 92 15.44 0.77 7.38
N VAL A 93 16.46 1.60 7.59
CA VAL A 93 17.83 1.16 7.86
C VAL A 93 18.01 1.05 9.38
N PRO A 94 18.22 -0.17 9.93
CA PRO A 94 18.36 -0.34 11.37
C PRO A 94 19.63 0.33 11.91
N PRO A 95 19.69 0.66 13.21
CA PRO A 95 20.90 1.17 13.86
C PRO A 95 22.11 0.26 13.63
N GLY A 96 23.27 0.84 13.32
CA GLY A 96 24.51 0.13 13.03
C GLY A 96 24.45 -0.82 11.83
N GLY A 97 23.41 -0.71 10.99
CA GLY A 97 23.14 -1.64 9.91
C GLY A 97 23.17 -0.98 8.53
N MET A 98 23.07 -1.84 7.52
CA MET A 98 23.05 -1.46 6.11
C MET A 98 21.87 -2.11 5.39
N LYS A 99 21.27 -1.39 4.45
CA LYS A 99 20.22 -1.90 3.56
C LYS A 99 20.45 -1.43 2.14
N THR A 100 19.94 -2.19 1.18
CA THR A 100 19.85 -1.76 -0.21
C THR A 100 18.40 -1.37 -0.51
N LEU A 101 18.16 -0.07 -0.65
CA LEU A 101 16.86 0.51 -1.01
C LEU A 101 16.51 0.11 -2.46
N LYS A 102 15.26 -0.33 -2.70
CA LYS A 102 14.72 -0.67 -4.04
C LYS A 102 13.69 0.38 -4.43
N ALA A 103 13.96 1.16 -5.48
CA ALA A 103 13.00 2.09 -6.05
C ALA A 103 12.55 1.64 -7.43
N VAL A 104 11.25 1.72 -7.71
CA VAL A 104 10.66 1.26 -8.97
C VAL A 104 10.64 2.36 -10.01
N ILE A 105 11.03 2.04 -11.25
CA ILE A 105 10.91 2.95 -12.38
C ILE A 105 9.50 2.82 -12.96
N TYR A 106 8.63 3.80 -12.66
CA TYR A 106 7.28 3.87 -13.22
C TYR A 106 7.32 4.39 -14.65
N ARG A 107 6.52 3.79 -15.53
CA ARG A 107 6.40 4.18 -16.93
C ARG A 107 4.99 4.68 -17.21
N THR A 108 4.89 5.85 -17.82
CA THR A 108 3.63 6.36 -18.39
C THR A 108 3.35 5.76 -19.75
N ASP A 109 4.40 5.55 -20.55
CA ASP A 109 4.29 5.11 -21.93
C ASP A 109 4.72 3.65 -22.09
N HIS A 110 3.87 2.87 -22.75
CA HIS A 110 4.15 1.50 -23.17
C HIS A 110 3.35 1.19 -24.45
N PRO A 111 3.72 0.14 -25.19
CA PRO A 111 2.98 -0.24 -26.41
C PRO A 111 1.49 -0.51 -26.15
N SER A 112 0.61 0.03 -26.98
CA SER A 112 -0.85 -0.04 -26.81
C SER A 112 -1.43 -1.46 -26.71
N TYR A 113 -0.74 -2.48 -27.21
CA TYR A 113 -1.16 -3.87 -27.06
C TYR A 113 -1.18 -4.31 -25.59
N ILE A 114 -0.31 -3.77 -24.74
CA ILE A 114 -0.27 -4.13 -23.31
C ILE A 114 -1.55 -3.71 -22.60
N ASP A 115 -2.04 -2.48 -22.84
CA ASP A 115 -3.32 -2.04 -22.28
C ASP A 115 -4.52 -2.78 -22.89
N SER A 116 -4.39 -3.24 -24.13
CA SER A 116 -5.40 -4.09 -24.76
C SER A 116 -5.49 -5.46 -24.10
N LEU A 117 -4.37 -6.01 -23.62
CA LEU A 117 -4.31 -7.28 -22.91
C LEU A 117 -4.69 -7.18 -21.43
N PHE A 118 -4.33 -6.08 -20.77
CA PHE A 118 -4.53 -5.90 -19.33
C PHE A 118 -5.23 -4.56 -19.05
N PRO A 119 -6.49 -4.40 -19.51
CA PRO A 119 -7.20 -3.14 -19.42
C PRO A 119 -7.47 -2.78 -17.95
N VAL A 120 -7.29 -1.50 -17.62
CA VAL A 120 -7.60 -0.93 -16.30
C VAL A 120 -6.69 -1.46 -15.15
N MET A 121 -5.60 -2.16 -15.48
CA MET A 121 -4.63 -2.65 -14.48
C MET A 121 -3.46 -1.68 -14.29
N HIS A 122 -3.29 -1.21 -13.05
CA HIS A 122 -2.16 -0.39 -12.62
C HIS A 122 -0.88 -1.20 -12.40
N GLY A 123 -0.98 -2.44 -11.95
CA GLY A 123 0.12 -3.41 -11.97
C GLY A 123 -0.24 -4.56 -12.89
N LYS A 124 0.64 -4.86 -13.85
CA LYS A 124 0.41 -5.90 -14.86
C LYS A 124 1.18 -7.18 -14.50
N PRO A 125 0.72 -8.38 -14.92
CA PRO A 125 1.36 -9.65 -14.58
C PRO A 125 2.84 -9.77 -14.98
N ASP A 126 3.28 -9.03 -16.00
CA ASP A 126 4.69 -8.96 -16.43
C ASP A 126 5.57 -8.07 -15.53
N GLY A 127 4.97 -7.43 -14.52
CA GLY A 127 5.61 -6.49 -13.61
C GLY A 127 5.63 -5.05 -14.13
N THR A 128 4.99 -4.76 -15.27
CA THR A 128 4.84 -3.38 -15.74
C THR A 128 3.87 -2.63 -14.82
N LEU A 129 4.32 -1.52 -14.26
CA LEU A 129 3.51 -0.64 -13.41
C LEU A 129 3.10 0.62 -14.16
N ARG A 130 1.87 1.07 -13.92
CA ARG A 130 1.26 2.30 -14.44
C ARG A 130 0.74 3.13 -13.28
N GLY A 131 1.32 4.30 -13.09
CA GLY A 131 0.82 5.35 -12.20
C GLY A 131 0.30 6.55 -13.00
N TRP A 132 -0.56 7.36 -12.39
CA TRP A 132 -0.84 8.70 -12.90
C TRP A 132 0.33 9.67 -12.64
N MET A 133 1.19 9.31 -11.70
CA MET A 133 2.49 9.92 -11.44
C MET A 133 3.55 8.96 -11.98
N ALA A 134 4.34 9.37 -12.97
CA ALA A 134 5.48 8.58 -13.45
C ALA A 134 6.75 9.42 -13.49
N SER A 135 7.87 8.73 -13.41
CA SER A 135 9.22 9.27 -13.59
C SER A 135 9.62 9.18 -15.06
N THR A 136 10.33 10.18 -15.56
CA THR A 136 11.12 10.06 -16.79
C THR A 136 12.16 8.96 -16.60
N SER A 137 12.10 7.91 -17.43
CA SER A 137 13.05 6.78 -17.33
C SER A 137 14.28 6.95 -18.22
N ASP A 138 14.20 7.79 -19.26
CA ASP A 138 15.24 7.99 -20.27
C ASP A 138 16.09 9.25 -20.04
N SER A 139 15.70 10.08 -19.08
CA SER A 139 16.21 11.44 -18.91
C SER A 139 16.31 11.83 -17.42
N ILE A 140 16.77 10.90 -16.58
CA ILE A 140 16.88 11.13 -15.13
C ILE A 140 17.99 12.16 -14.86
N THR A 141 17.63 13.34 -14.36
CA THR A 141 18.56 14.45 -14.06
C THR A 141 19.20 14.39 -12.67
N PHE A 142 18.60 13.66 -11.73
CA PHE A 142 19.17 13.40 -10.40
C PHE A 142 18.49 12.20 -9.73
N ILE A 143 19.19 11.60 -8.77
CA ILE A 143 18.60 10.72 -7.75
C ILE A 143 18.48 11.52 -6.46
N ARG A 144 17.29 11.54 -5.86
CA ARG A 144 17.03 12.21 -4.58
C ARG A 144 16.81 11.19 -3.48
N LEU A 145 17.44 11.43 -2.33
CA LEU A 145 17.23 10.73 -1.08
C LEU A 145 16.64 11.68 -0.05
N LEU A 146 15.51 11.31 0.55
CA LEU A 146 14.92 12.04 1.69
C LEU A 146 15.09 11.22 2.97
N PHE A 147 15.32 11.92 4.08
CA PHE A 147 15.50 11.33 5.39
C PHE A 147 14.46 11.88 6.39
N PRO A 148 13.16 11.51 6.28
CA PRO A 148 12.06 12.14 7.02
C PRO A 148 12.17 12.01 8.55
N GLU A 149 12.91 11.02 9.04
CA GLU A 149 13.12 10.80 10.48
C GLU A 149 14.50 11.22 10.98
N ALA A 150 15.34 11.82 10.12
CA ALA A 150 16.64 12.33 10.53
C ALA A 150 16.49 13.40 11.62
N LYS A 151 17.51 13.46 12.48
CA LYS A 151 17.61 14.43 13.57
C LYS A 151 18.97 15.11 13.53
N PRO A 152 19.08 16.37 13.97
CA PRO A 152 20.36 17.03 14.15
C PRO A 152 21.36 16.16 14.90
N GLY A 153 22.58 16.05 14.36
CA GLY A 153 23.68 15.24 14.89
C GLY A 153 23.63 13.75 14.54
N ALA A 154 22.59 13.28 13.83
CA ALA A 154 22.59 11.95 13.24
C ALA A 154 23.36 11.96 11.91
N SER A 155 23.75 10.77 11.44
CA SER A 155 24.42 10.61 10.15
C SER A 155 24.02 9.33 9.45
N VAL A 156 24.20 9.31 8.14
CA VAL A 156 24.09 8.15 7.27
C VAL A 156 25.31 8.07 6.36
N ARG A 157 25.57 6.89 5.79
CA ARG A 157 26.53 6.72 4.70
C ARG A 157 25.82 6.19 3.46
N ILE A 158 25.99 6.88 2.34
CA ILE A 158 25.41 6.53 1.04
C ILE A 158 26.47 5.79 0.23
N GLY A 159 26.14 4.59 -0.21
CA GLY A 159 26.99 3.73 -1.03
C GLY A 159 26.67 3.84 -2.51
N ARG A 160 26.86 2.73 -3.23
CA ARG A 160 26.64 2.70 -4.68
C ARG A 160 25.17 2.88 -5.04
N ILE A 161 24.96 3.49 -6.20
CA ILE A 161 23.68 3.60 -6.88
C ILE A 161 23.78 2.91 -8.23
N TRP A 162 22.86 1.98 -8.53
CA TRP A 162 22.85 1.25 -9.81
C TRP A 162 21.45 0.92 -10.30
N LEU A 163 21.36 0.64 -11.59
CA LEU A 163 20.18 0.09 -12.21
C LEU A 163 20.17 -1.44 -12.14
N GLU A 164 19.02 -2.00 -11.77
CA GLU A 164 18.84 -3.44 -11.54
C GLU A 164 17.60 -3.98 -12.25
N GLU A 165 17.72 -5.23 -12.69
CA GLU A 165 16.77 -6.03 -13.47
C GLU A 165 16.39 -5.40 -14.82
N PRO A 166 16.55 -6.13 -15.94
CA PRO A 166 16.18 -5.60 -17.24
C PRO A 166 14.65 -5.40 -17.35
N TYR A 167 14.26 -4.29 -17.96
CA TYR A 167 12.91 -4.11 -18.47
C TYR A 167 12.79 -4.82 -19.81
N VAL A 168 11.87 -5.79 -19.89
CA VAL A 168 11.66 -6.61 -21.09
C VAL A 168 10.21 -6.49 -21.49
N LEU A 169 9.99 -5.97 -22.70
CA LEU A 169 8.69 -5.97 -23.37
C LEU A 169 8.52 -7.29 -24.10
N HIS A 170 7.57 -8.10 -23.63
CA HIS A 170 7.25 -9.36 -24.29
C HIS A 170 6.20 -9.14 -25.38
N PRO A 171 6.32 -9.78 -26.56
CA PRO A 171 5.29 -9.75 -27.59
C PRO A 171 3.92 -10.21 -27.06
N GLU A 172 2.85 -9.70 -27.67
CA GLU A 172 1.46 -9.98 -27.26
C GLU A 172 1.16 -11.49 -27.12
N ASN A 173 1.58 -12.31 -28.09
CA ASN A 173 1.34 -13.75 -28.06
C ASN A 173 2.07 -14.46 -26.92
N GLU A 174 3.26 -13.98 -26.55
CA GLU A 174 4.02 -14.51 -25.42
C GLU A 174 3.37 -14.13 -24.10
N LEU A 175 2.91 -12.88 -23.95
CA LEU A 175 2.17 -12.44 -22.76
C LEU A 175 0.90 -13.26 -22.56
N LYS A 176 0.11 -13.47 -23.62
CA LYS A 176 -1.08 -14.33 -23.57
C LYS A 176 -0.72 -15.75 -23.12
N ALA A 177 0.27 -16.37 -23.75
CA ALA A 177 0.67 -17.74 -23.44
C ALA A 177 1.25 -17.88 -22.02
N ARG A 178 1.92 -16.85 -21.53
CA ARG A 178 2.57 -16.87 -20.22
C ARG A 178 1.59 -16.61 -19.07
N TYR A 179 0.62 -15.71 -19.27
CA TYR A 179 -0.21 -15.22 -18.18
C TYR A 179 -1.68 -15.60 -18.28
N PHE A 180 -2.24 -16.04 -19.40
CA PHE A 180 -3.67 -16.36 -19.43
C PHE A 180 -3.94 -17.86 -19.19
N PRO A 181 -4.73 -18.23 -18.16
CA PRO A 181 -5.26 -17.41 -17.06
C PRO A 181 -4.22 -17.14 -15.95
N PHE A 182 -4.33 -16.01 -15.24
CA PHE A 182 -3.42 -15.64 -14.13
C PHE A 182 -4.13 -15.45 -12.79
N VAL A 183 -5.46 -15.56 -12.75
CA VAL A 183 -6.26 -15.43 -11.52
C VAL A 183 -6.86 -16.79 -11.18
N ASP A 184 -6.54 -17.29 -10.00
CA ASP A 184 -7.03 -18.56 -9.49
C ASP A 184 -8.52 -18.47 -9.05
N PRO A 185 -9.16 -19.60 -8.66
CA PRO A 185 -10.57 -19.59 -8.27
C PRO A 185 -10.88 -18.74 -7.03
N PHE A 186 -9.88 -18.37 -6.21
CA PHE A 186 -9.99 -17.54 -5.02
C PHE A 186 -9.67 -16.07 -5.29
N GLY A 187 -9.34 -15.70 -6.53
CA GLY A 187 -9.01 -14.33 -6.92
C GLY A 187 -7.54 -13.96 -6.71
N GLN A 188 -6.66 -14.95 -6.48
CA GLN A 188 -5.23 -14.73 -6.23
C GLN A 188 -4.41 -14.91 -7.51
N PHE A 189 -3.23 -14.30 -7.54
CA PHE A 189 -2.29 -14.47 -8.66
C PHE A 189 -1.75 -15.90 -8.72
N MET A 190 -1.80 -16.53 -9.90
CA MET A 190 -1.45 -17.94 -10.09
C MET A 190 0.06 -18.22 -10.11
N TYR A 191 0.87 -17.26 -10.56
CA TYR A 191 2.27 -17.49 -10.91
C TYR A 191 3.26 -17.06 -9.84
N ASP A 192 2.80 -16.83 -8.62
CA ASP A 192 3.65 -16.52 -7.46
C ASP A 192 3.12 -17.17 -6.19
N ASP A 193 3.95 -17.25 -5.15
CA ASP A 193 3.66 -17.90 -3.88
C ASP A 193 4.05 -16.98 -2.71
N TRP A 194 3.26 -16.98 -1.65
CA TRP A 194 3.50 -16.17 -0.47
C TRP A 194 2.91 -16.83 0.78
N PRO A 195 3.42 -16.50 1.98
CA PRO A 195 2.85 -17.02 3.22
C PRO A 195 1.33 -16.78 3.28
N GLN A 196 0.59 -17.82 3.64
CA GLN A 196 -0.88 -17.81 3.77
C GLN A 196 -1.69 -17.69 2.47
N LYS A 197 -1.08 -17.92 1.30
CA LYS A 197 -1.86 -18.14 0.06
C LYS A 197 -2.82 -19.32 0.22
N ILE A 198 -4.05 -19.18 -0.29
CA ILE A 198 -5.11 -20.19 -0.19
C ILE A 198 -5.11 -21.09 -1.43
N TYR A 199 -4.96 -22.40 -1.25
CA TYR A 199 -4.99 -23.38 -2.35
C TYR A 199 -6.29 -24.19 -2.37
N SER A 200 -7.06 -24.18 -1.27
CA SER A 200 -8.25 -25.00 -1.13
C SER A 200 -9.32 -24.37 -0.25
N LYS A 201 -10.55 -24.89 -0.34
CA LYS A 201 -11.64 -24.47 0.54
C LYS A 201 -11.37 -24.91 1.98
N GLU A 202 -10.72 -26.06 2.14
CA GLU A 202 -10.34 -26.63 3.42
C GLU A 202 -9.37 -25.72 4.16
N GLU A 203 -8.38 -25.14 3.46
CA GLU A 203 -7.48 -24.14 4.03
C GLU A 203 -8.23 -22.85 4.42
N LEU A 204 -9.17 -22.39 3.60
CA LEU A 204 -9.99 -21.22 3.94
C LEU A 204 -10.77 -21.43 5.25
N MET A 205 -11.27 -22.65 5.48
CA MET A 205 -11.95 -23.04 6.73
C MET A 205 -10.96 -23.21 7.90
N ALA A 206 -9.77 -23.73 7.63
CA ALA A 206 -8.72 -23.84 8.65
C ALA A 206 -8.31 -22.45 9.17
N TYR A 207 -8.08 -21.48 8.27
CA TYR A 207 -7.77 -20.10 8.66
C TYR A 207 -8.93 -19.41 9.41
N ASP A 208 -10.19 -19.70 9.08
CA ASP A 208 -11.32 -19.21 9.90
C ASP A 208 -11.30 -19.77 11.32
N SER A 209 -10.95 -21.05 11.46
CA SER A 209 -10.91 -21.71 12.76
C SER A 209 -9.77 -21.13 13.61
N MET A 210 -8.59 -20.98 13.03
CA MET A 210 -7.43 -20.36 13.68
C MET A 210 -7.73 -18.91 14.10
N GLU A 211 -8.31 -18.11 13.21
CA GLU A 211 -8.71 -16.73 13.54
C GLU A 211 -9.79 -16.70 14.63
N THR A 212 -10.70 -17.67 14.66
CA THR A 212 -11.72 -17.75 15.71
C THR A 212 -11.10 -17.98 17.07
N GLU A 213 -10.13 -18.88 17.16
CA GLU A 213 -9.38 -19.14 18.39
C GLU A 213 -8.59 -17.90 18.82
N GLU A 214 -7.85 -17.28 17.90
CA GLU A 214 -7.11 -16.03 18.16
C GLU A 214 -8.02 -14.91 18.68
N LEU A 215 -9.17 -14.70 18.05
CA LEU A 215 -10.11 -13.65 18.46
C LEU A 215 -10.80 -13.96 19.81
N ASN A 216 -10.94 -15.24 20.19
CA ASN A 216 -11.46 -15.60 21.50
C ASN A 216 -10.43 -15.34 22.62
N ASP A 217 -9.14 -15.45 22.30
CA ASP A 217 -8.04 -15.23 23.24
C ASP A 217 -7.60 -13.76 23.34
N MET A 218 -8.13 -12.89 22.48
CA MET A 218 -7.87 -11.45 22.46
C MET A 218 -9.11 -10.66 22.88
N PRO A 219 -9.35 -10.41 24.18
CA PRO A 219 -10.46 -9.56 24.59
C PRO A 219 -10.26 -8.12 24.10
N PRO A 220 -11.34 -7.35 23.90
CA PRO A 220 -11.24 -5.91 23.63
C PRO A 220 -10.43 -5.19 24.72
N PRO A 221 -9.76 -4.06 24.41
CA PRO A 221 -9.01 -3.31 25.41
C PRO A 221 -9.84 -2.97 26.65
N GLU A 222 -9.40 -3.40 27.83
CA GLU A 222 -10.13 -3.19 29.10
C GLU A 222 -10.32 -1.71 29.44
N GLU A 223 -9.45 -0.85 28.93
CA GLU A 223 -9.51 0.59 29.14
C GLU A 223 -10.52 1.31 28.23
N TRP A 224 -11.33 0.57 27.47
CA TRP A 224 -12.36 1.14 26.61
C TRP A 224 -13.74 1.08 27.24
N ASN A 225 -14.49 2.19 27.15
CA ASN A 225 -15.92 2.13 27.39
C ASN A 225 -16.66 1.55 26.16
N ARG A 226 -17.99 1.53 26.19
CA ARG A 226 -18.80 0.98 25.08
C ARG A 226 -18.63 1.71 23.74
N TYR A 227 -18.06 2.92 23.75
CA TYR A 227 -17.76 3.70 22.54
C TYR A 227 -16.28 3.63 22.13
N GLY A 228 -15.42 2.89 22.84
CA GLY A 228 -13.99 2.85 22.57
C GLY A 228 -13.22 4.08 23.05
N GLY A 229 -13.83 4.90 23.92
CA GLY A 229 -13.17 6.00 24.62
C GLY A 229 -12.40 5.53 25.85
N TRP A 230 -11.41 6.31 26.27
CA TRP A 230 -10.51 5.98 27.36
C TRP A 230 -11.22 6.02 28.72
N ALA A 231 -11.67 4.86 29.20
CA ALA A 231 -12.48 4.68 30.40
C ALA A 231 -11.76 5.12 31.68
N ASN A 232 -10.43 4.95 31.74
CA ASN A 232 -9.62 5.35 32.88
C ASN A 232 -9.08 6.80 32.76
N GLY A 233 -9.42 7.48 31.66
CA GLY A 233 -9.02 8.85 31.39
C GLY A 233 -9.91 9.92 32.04
N PRO A 234 -9.62 11.20 31.76
CA PRO A 234 -10.46 12.31 32.17
C PRO A 234 -11.93 12.11 31.79
N LEU A 235 -12.82 12.47 32.72
CA LEU A 235 -14.26 12.51 32.49
C LEU A 235 -14.69 13.97 32.28
N LEU A 236 -15.30 14.22 31.13
CA LEU A 236 -15.83 15.51 30.71
C LEU A 236 -17.37 15.46 30.70
N GLU A 237 -18.01 16.54 30.28
CA GLU A 237 -19.46 16.57 30.11
C GLU A 237 -19.93 15.54 29.07
N ALA A 238 -20.79 14.61 29.52
CA ALA A 238 -21.45 13.60 28.71
C ALA A 238 -22.66 14.21 27.99
N THR A 239 -22.50 14.51 26.70
CA THR A 239 -23.55 15.17 25.90
C THR A 239 -24.44 14.21 25.12
N GLY A 240 -24.20 12.90 25.22
CA GLY A 240 -24.91 11.89 24.43
C GLY A 240 -24.52 11.85 22.94
N ARG A 241 -23.51 12.63 22.52
CA ARG A 241 -22.97 12.67 21.15
C ARG A 241 -21.46 12.86 21.17
N PHE A 242 -20.79 12.44 20.10
CA PHE A 242 -19.39 12.79 19.87
C PHE A 242 -19.23 14.29 19.68
N ARG A 243 -18.15 14.86 20.22
CA ARG A 243 -17.79 16.28 20.10
C ARG A 243 -16.27 16.44 20.16
N VAL A 244 -15.78 17.67 20.02
CA VAL A 244 -14.35 18.00 20.18
C VAL A 244 -14.14 18.88 21.41
N GLU A 245 -13.01 18.70 22.10
CA GLU A 245 -12.59 19.55 23.21
C GLU A 245 -11.06 19.62 23.28
N LYS A 246 -10.53 20.75 23.76
CA LYS A 246 -9.10 20.89 24.01
C LYS A 246 -8.79 20.58 25.48
N VAL A 247 -8.07 19.49 25.73
CA VAL A 247 -7.70 19.03 27.09
C VAL A 247 -6.18 18.95 27.19
N GLY A 248 -5.60 19.60 28.21
CA GLY A 248 -4.15 19.63 28.40
C GLY A 248 -3.39 20.23 27.21
N GLY A 249 -3.98 21.20 26.51
CA GLY A 249 -3.37 21.84 25.34
C GLY A 249 -3.48 21.06 24.03
N LYS A 250 -4.07 19.85 24.03
CA LYS A 250 -4.24 18.98 22.85
C LYS A 250 -5.70 18.86 22.46
N TRP A 251 -5.97 18.71 21.16
CA TRP A 251 -7.32 18.45 20.66
C TRP A 251 -7.67 16.96 20.81
N TRP A 252 -8.88 16.72 21.30
CA TRP A 252 -9.44 15.38 21.45
C TRP A 252 -10.86 15.34 20.88
N PHE A 253 -11.26 14.18 20.38
CA PHE A 253 -12.68 13.85 20.39
C PHE A 253 -13.09 13.49 21.82
N VAL A 254 -14.35 13.72 22.14
CA VAL A 254 -15.00 13.30 23.37
C VAL A 254 -16.19 12.46 22.98
N ASP A 255 -16.30 11.26 23.53
CA ASP A 255 -17.38 10.33 23.22
C ASP A 255 -18.70 10.72 23.91
N PRO A 256 -19.82 10.05 23.61
CA PRO A 256 -21.13 10.35 24.20
C PRO A 256 -21.19 10.29 25.74
N GLU A 257 -20.28 9.57 26.38
CA GLU A 257 -20.16 9.41 27.84
C GLU A 257 -19.15 10.37 28.48
N GLY A 258 -18.55 11.27 27.70
CA GLY A 258 -17.61 12.26 28.19
C GLY A 258 -16.18 11.74 28.32
N ARG A 259 -15.83 10.57 27.75
CA ARG A 259 -14.45 10.07 27.77
C ARG A 259 -13.67 10.58 26.56
N LEU A 260 -12.37 10.80 26.76
CA LEU A 260 -11.47 11.12 25.65
C LEU A 260 -11.48 10.00 24.62
N PHE A 261 -11.55 10.37 23.35
CA PHE A 261 -11.65 9.46 22.23
C PHE A 261 -10.59 9.80 21.19
N TRP A 262 -9.90 8.77 20.71
CA TRP A 262 -9.03 8.84 19.55
C TRP A 262 -9.58 7.93 18.47
N SER A 263 -9.98 8.50 17.34
CA SER A 263 -10.60 7.75 16.26
C SER A 263 -9.55 6.96 15.50
N HIS A 264 -9.53 5.65 15.66
CA HIS A 264 -8.61 4.73 14.98
C HIS A 264 -9.38 3.59 14.31
N GLY A 265 -9.15 3.41 13.01
CA GLY A 265 -10.00 2.57 12.18
C GLY A 265 -9.53 2.42 10.74
N MET A 266 -10.31 1.66 9.96
CA MET A 266 -10.10 1.45 8.53
C MET A 266 -11.21 2.08 7.72
N ASP A 267 -10.85 2.67 6.57
CA ASP A 267 -11.80 3.08 5.54
C ASP A 267 -12.25 1.88 4.71
N CYS A 268 -13.31 2.08 3.91
CA CYS A 268 -13.82 1.11 2.94
C CYS A 268 -14.18 -0.25 3.55
N VAL A 269 -14.73 -0.27 4.77
CA VAL A 269 -15.15 -1.51 5.44
C VAL A 269 -16.40 -2.05 4.74
N GLU A 270 -16.20 -2.97 3.81
CA GLU A 270 -17.24 -3.59 3.00
C GLU A 270 -16.76 -4.94 2.45
N PHE A 271 -17.67 -5.72 1.85
CA PHE A 271 -17.31 -6.96 1.17
C PHE A 271 -18.15 -7.17 -0.10
N GLY A 272 -17.71 -6.61 -1.22
CA GLY A 272 -18.37 -6.89 -2.50
C GLY A 272 -18.27 -5.80 -3.53
N THR A 273 -18.79 -4.61 -3.20
CA THR A 273 -19.02 -3.54 -4.18
C THR A 273 -17.71 -2.85 -4.57
N GLN A 274 -16.84 -2.55 -3.61
CA GLN A 274 -15.57 -1.87 -3.86
C GLN A 274 -14.50 -2.84 -4.34
N THR A 275 -14.61 -4.12 -3.98
CA THR A 275 -13.70 -5.18 -4.44
C THR A 275 -14.18 -5.91 -5.71
N ARG A 276 -15.18 -5.38 -6.43
CA ARG A 276 -15.72 -6.03 -7.63
C ARG A 276 -14.76 -5.93 -8.80
N THR A 277 -14.55 -7.05 -9.50
CA THR A 277 -13.74 -7.15 -10.71
C THR A 277 -14.63 -7.34 -11.93
N ARG A 278 -14.37 -6.62 -13.03
CA ARG A 278 -15.12 -6.78 -14.29
C ARG A 278 -14.81 -8.13 -14.91
N ILE A 279 -15.85 -8.91 -15.17
CA ILE A 279 -15.76 -10.24 -15.78
C ILE A 279 -16.02 -10.17 -17.29
N THR A 280 -17.05 -9.45 -17.73
CA THR A 280 -17.38 -9.32 -19.16
C THR A 280 -16.19 -8.76 -19.94
N GLY A 281 -15.70 -9.54 -20.92
CA GLY A 281 -14.57 -9.19 -21.78
C GLY A 281 -13.20 -9.61 -21.22
N ASN A 282 -13.16 -10.06 -19.95
CA ASN A 282 -11.94 -10.42 -19.22
C ASN A 282 -11.97 -11.88 -18.75
N GLU A 283 -12.90 -12.72 -19.25
CA GLU A 283 -13.09 -14.09 -18.77
C GLU A 283 -11.81 -14.94 -18.81
N HIS A 284 -10.94 -14.67 -19.79
CA HIS A 284 -9.68 -15.37 -20.00
C HIS A 284 -8.61 -15.10 -18.93
N PHE A 285 -8.80 -14.10 -18.05
CA PHE A 285 -7.91 -13.89 -16.91
C PHE A 285 -8.09 -14.94 -15.82
N PHE A 286 -9.27 -15.56 -15.75
CA PHE A 286 -9.69 -16.37 -14.62
C PHE A 286 -9.61 -17.85 -14.97
N GLN A 287 -8.88 -18.62 -14.15
CA GLN A 287 -8.80 -20.08 -14.31
C GLN A 287 -10.18 -20.72 -14.16
N ARG A 288 -11.00 -20.16 -13.27
CA ARG A 288 -12.36 -20.63 -12.99
C ARG A 288 -13.26 -19.50 -12.54
N LEU A 289 -14.44 -19.45 -13.13
CA LEU A 289 -15.53 -18.57 -12.70
C LEU A 289 -16.71 -19.41 -12.16
N PRO A 290 -17.52 -18.88 -11.23
CA PRO A 290 -18.74 -19.52 -10.78
C PRO A 290 -19.64 -19.96 -11.94
N ARG A 291 -20.06 -21.22 -11.92
CA ARG A 291 -21.00 -21.77 -12.90
C ARG A 291 -22.38 -21.19 -12.66
N THR A 292 -23.15 -20.98 -13.72
CA THR A 292 -24.51 -20.40 -13.67
C THR A 292 -25.51 -21.22 -12.87
N ASP A 293 -25.28 -22.52 -12.70
CA ASP A 293 -26.10 -23.45 -11.92
C ASP A 293 -25.65 -23.59 -10.45
N SER A 294 -24.63 -22.85 -10.02
CA SER A 294 -24.11 -22.92 -8.66
C SER A 294 -24.69 -21.82 -7.76
N PRO A 295 -24.76 -22.02 -6.43
CA PRO A 295 -25.11 -20.95 -5.49
C PRO A 295 -24.21 -19.71 -5.59
N GLU A 296 -22.96 -19.90 -6.01
CA GLU A 296 -22.00 -18.82 -6.25
C GLU A 296 -22.41 -17.90 -7.43
N ALA A 297 -23.26 -18.36 -8.36
CA ALA A 297 -23.75 -17.53 -9.46
C ALA A 297 -24.56 -16.32 -8.97
N GLY A 298 -25.20 -16.42 -7.80
CA GLY A 298 -25.96 -15.32 -7.21
C GLY A 298 -25.10 -14.13 -6.77
N LEU A 299 -23.77 -14.26 -6.81
CA LEU A 299 -22.83 -13.22 -6.41
C LEU A 299 -22.33 -12.36 -7.58
N TYR A 300 -22.70 -12.68 -8.83
CA TYR A 300 -22.47 -11.75 -9.93
C TYR A 300 -23.33 -10.51 -9.73
N THR A 301 -22.71 -9.34 -9.87
CA THR A 301 -23.43 -8.07 -10.02
C THR A 301 -23.43 -7.65 -11.47
N VAL A 302 -24.49 -6.98 -11.90
CA VAL A 302 -24.69 -6.57 -13.30
C VAL A 302 -24.90 -5.06 -13.36
N THR A 303 -24.34 -4.43 -14.38
CA THR A 303 -24.60 -3.03 -14.73
C THR A 303 -24.88 -2.96 -16.22
N GLU A 304 -25.87 -2.17 -16.61
CA GLU A 304 -26.16 -1.85 -18.02
C GLU A 304 -25.39 -0.60 -18.40
N ASP A 305 -24.59 -0.68 -19.47
CA ASP A 305 -23.78 0.44 -19.97
C ASP A 305 -23.94 0.54 -21.50
N HIS A 306 -24.57 1.62 -21.98
CA HIS A 306 -24.78 1.87 -23.41
C HIS A 306 -25.43 0.71 -24.21
N GLY A 307 -26.22 -0.14 -23.55
CA GLY A 307 -26.86 -1.32 -24.14
C GLY A 307 -26.11 -2.63 -23.94
N ASP A 308 -24.93 -2.59 -23.33
CA ASP A 308 -24.15 -3.76 -22.95
C ASP A 308 -24.38 -4.15 -21.49
N THR A 309 -24.62 -5.45 -21.27
CA THR A 309 -24.73 -6.05 -19.94
C THR A 309 -23.32 -6.41 -19.41
N ILE A 310 -22.84 -5.65 -18.43
CA ILE A 310 -21.52 -5.84 -17.81
C ILE A 310 -21.64 -6.60 -16.49
N ARG A 311 -21.02 -7.79 -16.43
CA ARG A 311 -20.92 -8.60 -15.21
C ARG A 311 -19.67 -8.26 -14.42
N TYR A 312 -19.83 -8.21 -13.11
CA TYR A 312 -18.74 -8.10 -12.14
C TYR A 312 -18.86 -9.18 -11.08
N LEU A 313 -17.72 -9.58 -10.52
CA LEU A 313 -17.62 -10.54 -9.44
C LEU A 313 -16.62 -10.04 -8.40
N SER A 314 -16.96 -10.15 -7.12
CA SER A 314 -16.03 -9.94 -6.02
C SER A 314 -15.55 -11.29 -5.50
N PHE A 315 -14.27 -11.61 -5.72
CA PHE A 315 -13.67 -12.82 -5.17
C PHE A 315 -13.58 -12.75 -3.63
N HIS A 316 -13.47 -11.54 -3.06
CA HIS A 316 -13.57 -11.35 -1.62
C HIS A 316 -14.94 -11.80 -1.06
N ALA A 317 -16.04 -11.34 -1.66
CA ALA A 317 -17.38 -11.77 -1.28
C ALA A 317 -17.61 -13.27 -1.54
N LEU A 318 -17.07 -13.77 -2.66
CA LEU A 318 -17.13 -15.19 -3.01
C LEU A 318 -16.43 -16.07 -1.97
N ASN A 319 -15.26 -15.67 -1.49
CA ASN A 319 -14.52 -16.41 -0.48
C ASN A 319 -15.23 -16.34 0.89
N ILE A 320 -15.84 -15.22 1.26
CA ILE A 320 -16.65 -15.15 2.49
C ILE A 320 -17.87 -16.09 2.36
N PHE A 321 -18.53 -16.12 1.20
CA PHE A 321 -19.62 -17.07 0.93
C PHE A 321 -19.13 -18.53 1.03
N ARG A 322 -17.96 -18.86 0.48
CA ARG A 322 -17.37 -20.21 0.60
C ARG A 322 -17.06 -20.60 2.04
N LYS A 323 -16.60 -19.63 2.85
CA LYS A 323 -16.27 -19.79 4.26
C LYS A 323 -17.52 -20.01 5.12
N TYR A 324 -18.58 -19.24 4.90
CA TYR A 324 -19.74 -19.20 5.80
C TYR A 324 -21.05 -19.78 5.27
N GLY A 325 -21.17 -19.96 3.95
CA GLY A 325 -22.36 -20.48 3.28
C GLY A 325 -23.58 -19.56 3.34
N GLU A 326 -24.74 -20.13 3.61
CA GLU A 326 -25.95 -19.35 3.87
C GLU A 326 -25.79 -18.47 5.12
N GLY A 327 -26.32 -17.24 5.08
CA GLY A 327 -26.13 -16.25 6.15
C GLY A 327 -24.72 -15.68 6.25
N TRP A 328 -23.91 -15.80 5.18
CA TRP A 328 -22.53 -15.34 5.17
C TRP A 328 -22.37 -13.85 5.48
N LYS A 329 -23.32 -13.00 5.09
CA LYS A 329 -23.24 -11.55 5.30
C LYS A 329 -23.32 -11.21 6.79
N GLU A 330 -24.26 -11.83 7.49
CA GLU A 330 -24.47 -11.64 8.92
C GLU A 330 -23.24 -12.09 9.71
N LYS A 331 -22.74 -13.29 9.42
CA LYS A 331 -21.51 -13.83 10.03
C LYS A 331 -20.29 -12.95 9.74
N SER A 332 -20.17 -12.45 8.51
CA SER A 332 -19.09 -11.53 8.12
C SER A 332 -19.17 -10.21 8.90
N ASN A 333 -20.37 -9.62 9.02
CA ASN A 333 -20.57 -8.38 9.77
C ASN A 333 -20.19 -8.55 11.24
N GLU A 334 -20.59 -9.66 11.87
CA GLU A 334 -20.21 -9.97 13.25
C GLU A 334 -18.70 -10.12 13.39
N ARG A 335 -18.07 -10.88 12.50
CA ARG A 335 -16.61 -11.04 12.47
C ARG A 335 -15.88 -9.70 12.35
N ILE A 336 -16.35 -8.80 11.49
CA ILE A 336 -15.77 -7.46 11.31
C ILE A 336 -15.80 -6.68 12.62
N HIS A 337 -16.92 -6.64 13.33
CA HIS A 337 -16.99 -5.94 14.62
C HIS A 337 -16.05 -6.56 15.68
N SER A 338 -15.93 -7.89 15.71
CA SER A 338 -14.98 -8.57 16.60
C SER A 338 -13.53 -8.24 16.26
N ARG A 339 -13.16 -8.28 14.97
CA ARG A 339 -11.82 -7.89 14.48
C ARG A 339 -11.47 -6.48 14.91
N PHE A 340 -12.34 -5.51 14.66
CA PHE A 340 -12.08 -4.12 15.01
C PHE A 340 -11.75 -3.97 16.49
N ARG A 341 -12.58 -4.54 17.37
CA ARG A 341 -12.33 -4.44 18.82
C ARG A 341 -11.05 -5.13 19.24
N ASN A 342 -10.80 -6.35 18.76
CA ASN A 342 -9.64 -7.14 19.17
C ASN A 342 -8.34 -6.55 18.62
N TRP A 343 -8.37 -5.95 17.43
CA TRP A 343 -7.22 -5.27 16.82
C TRP A 343 -6.97 -3.87 17.39
N GLY A 344 -7.73 -3.43 18.41
CA GLY A 344 -7.57 -2.11 18.99
C GLY A 344 -8.06 -0.97 18.09
N MET A 345 -8.99 -1.25 17.18
CA MET A 345 -9.72 -0.25 16.37
C MET A 345 -11.11 0.05 16.95
N ASN A 346 -11.45 1.34 17.06
CA ASN A 346 -12.70 1.81 17.66
C ASN A 346 -13.62 2.58 16.70
N THR A 347 -13.21 2.80 15.45
CA THR A 347 -14.01 3.52 14.45
C THR A 347 -14.08 2.75 13.14
N ILE A 348 -15.28 2.57 12.59
CA ILE A 348 -15.46 2.21 11.16
C ILE A 348 -15.30 3.50 10.34
N GLY A 349 -14.29 3.51 9.47
CA GLY A 349 -13.87 4.67 8.69
C GLY A 349 -14.78 4.99 7.51
N ASN A 350 -14.32 5.94 6.71
CA ASN A 350 -15.06 6.53 5.61
C ASN A 350 -15.37 5.48 4.54
N TRP A 351 -16.38 5.74 3.71
CA TRP A 351 -16.75 4.86 2.58
C TRP A 351 -17.08 3.40 2.95
N SER A 352 -17.47 3.14 4.20
CA SER A 352 -17.85 1.80 4.65
C SER A 352 -19.30 1.45 4.28
N ASP A 353 -19.67 0.16 4.38
CA ASP A 353 -21.02 -0.32 4.04
C ASP A 353 -22.04 -0.02 5.16
N PRO A 354 -23.19 0.63 4.87
CA PRO A 354 -24.26 0.83 5.84
C PRO A 354 -24.78 -0.44 6.50
N GLN A 355 -24.75 -1.60 5.82
CA GLN A 355 -25.19 -2.87 6.40
C GLN A 355 -24.31 -3.32 7.58
N ILE A 356 -23.08 -2.82 7.66
CA ILE A 356 -22.16 -3.05 8.77
C ILE A 356 -22.33 -1.94 9.81
N TYR A 357 -22.06 -0.69 9.45
CA TYR A 357 -21.96 0.37 10.46
C TYR A 357 -23.31 0.72 11.12
N LEU A 358 -24.44 0.51 10.45
CA LEU A 358 -25.77 0.75 11.04
C LEU A 358 -26.18 -0.34 12.06
N GLN A 359 -25.38 -1.39 12.25
CA GLN A 359 -25.53 -2.28 13.42
C GLN A 359 -25.17 -1.58 14.73
N ARG A 360 -24.47 -0.43 14.67
CA ARG A 360 -24.15 0.43 15.83
C ARG A 360 -23.38 -0.30 16.95
N LYS A 361 -22.62 -1.34 16.58
CA LYS A 361 -21.72 -2.07 17.50
C LYS A 361 -20.35 -1.38 17.64
N THR A 362 -19.93 -0.63 16.64
CA THR A 362 -18.69 0.16 16.62
C THR A 362 -19.03 1.59 16.18
N PRO A 363 -18.46 2.64 16.79
CA PRO A 363 -18.53 4.00 16.25
C PRO A 363 -18.15 4.06 14.77
N TYR A 364 -18.70 5.01 14.04
CA TYR A 364 -18.47 5.13 12.60
C TYR A 364 -18.53 6.58 12.12
N VAL A 365 -17.88 6.84 11.00
CA VAL A 365 -18.02 8.10 10.26
C VAL A 365 -18.99 7.93 9.09
N LEU A 366 -19.62 9.03 8.69
CA LEU A 366 -20.50 9.08 7.52
C LEU A 366 -19.89 9.97 6.45
N THR A 367 -19.93 9.50 5.22
CA THR A 367 -19.63 10.31 4.04
C THR A 367 -20.91 10.94 3.50
N ALA A 368 -20.89 12.24 3.27
CA ALA A 368 -21.93 12.92 2.50
C ALA A 368 -21.37 13.38 1.16
N TYR A 369 -22.03 13.01 0.07
CA TYR A 369 -21.68 13.44 -1.28
C TYR A 369 -22.70 14.47 -1.75
N THR A 370 -22.21 15.61 -2.24
CA THR A 370 -23.05 16.56 -2.99
C THR A 370 -22.88 16.28 -4.48
N ARG A 371 -23.99 16.09 -5.20
CA ARG A 371 -23.93 15.99 -6.66
C ARG A 371 -23.45 17.33 -7.21
N LYS A 372 -22.39 17.35 -8.02
CA LYS A 372 -21.99 18.54 -8.77
C LYS A 372 -23.10 18.85 -9.77
N THR A 373 -23.88 19.89 -9.51
CA THR A 373 -24.82 20.47 -10.46
C THR A 373 -24.04 21.52 -11.26
N GLY A 374 -23.71 21.23 -12.51
CA GLY A 374 -22.97 22.11 -13.41
C GLY A 374 -23.10 21.61 -14.83
#